data_AF-A0A2D5WC07-F1
#
_entry.id   AF-A0A2D5WC07-F1
#
_cell.length_a   1.000
_cell.length_b   1.000
_cell.length_c   1.000
_cell.angle_alpha   90.00
_cell.angle_beta   90.00
_cell.angle_gamma   90.00
#
_symmetry.space_group_name_H-M   'P 1'
#
loop_
_entity.id
_entity.type
_entity.pdbx_description
1 polymer ?
#
loop_
_entity_poly.entity_id
_entity_poly.type
_entity_poly.pdbx_seq_one_letter_code
_entity_poly.pdbx_strand_id
1 'polypeptide(L)' 'HTVLEADLVTDCLRRAGADPVELSTDAGQFVCERLYRHLLERTQDGPPALFLHVPPLEVMEPVAQAAIVGAFVQQLVATL' A
#
# COMPACT_ATOMS: atom_id res chain seq x y z
N HIS A 1 -2.15 2.90 -13.72
CA HIS A 1 -2.66 3.73 -12.62
C HIS A 1 -3.52 2.85 -11.74
N THR A 2 -3.38 2.92 -10.41
CA THR A 2 -4.36 2.28 -9.53
C THR A 2 -5.69 3.03 -9.63
N VAL A 3 -6.79 2.32 -9.44
CA VAL A 3 -8.15 2.90 -9.37
C VAL A 3 -8.49 3.37 -7.95
N LEU A 4 -7.60 3.17 -6.98
CA LEU A 4 -7.76 3.63 -5.61
C LEU A 4 -7.32 5.09 -5.48
N GLU A 5 -8.18 5.93 -4.91
CA GLU A 5 -7.88 7.31 -4.58
C GLU A 5 -6.75 7.40 -3.55
N ALA A 6 -5.70 8.16 -3.86
CA ALA A 6 -4.49 8.25 -3.04
C ALA A 6 -4.77 8.76 -1.62
N ASP A 7 -5.70 9.71 -1.49
CA ASP A 7 -6.12 10.27 -0.20
C ASP A 7 -6.80 9.22 0.69
N LEU A 8 -7.67 8.38 0.10
CA LEU A 8 -8.33 7.28 0.79
C LEU A 8 -7.31 6.29 1.35
N VAL A 9 -6.33 5.89 0.54
CA VAL A 9 -5.27 4.94 0.94
C VAL A 9 -4.43 5.53 2.08
N THR A 10 -4.04 6.80 1.93
CA THR A 10 -3.21 7.51 2.93
C THR A 10 -3.94 7.63 4.27
N ASP A 11 -5.23 7.96 4.26
CA ASP A 11 -6.02 8.09 5.48
C ASP A 11 -6.24 6.74 6.18
N CYS A 12 -6.45 5.65 5.43
CA CYS A 12 -6.50 4.30 6.00
C CYS A 12 -5.17 3.91 6.66
N LEU A 13 -4.02 4.24 6.05
CA LEU A 13 -2.70 3.98 6.65
C LEU A 13 -2.49 4.76 7.95
N ARG A 14 -2.83 6.06 7.98
CA ARG A 14 -2.73 6.89 9.18
C ARG A 14 -3.61 6.36 10.32
N ARG A 15 -4.86 6.04 10.01
CA ARG A 15 -5.78 5.42 10.97
C ARG A 15 -5.32 4.03 11.43
N ALA A 16 -4.52 3.32 10.64
CA ALA A 16 -3.90 2.05 11.03
C ALA A 16 -2.65 2.22 11.91
N GLY A 17 -2.23 3.46 12.18
CA GLY A 17 -1.11 3.79 13.05
C GLY A 17 0.22 4.02 12.32
N ALA A 18 0.21 4.15 10.99
CA ALA A 18 1.40 4.56 10.25
C ALA A 18 1.63 6.07 10.36
N ASP A 19 2.83 6.48 10.77
CA ASP A 19 3.30 7.87 10.77
C ASP A 19 4.85 7.89 10.72
N PRO A 20 5.49 8.57 9.75
CA PRO A 20 4.89 9.30 8.63
C PRO A 20 4.35 8.39 7.51
N VAL A 21 3.39 8.91 6.74
CA VAL A 21 2.89 8.29 5.49
C VAL A 21 3.16 9.22 4.34
N GLU A 22 3.84 8.72 3.31
CA GLU A 22 4.18 9.46 2.10
C GLU A 22 3.65 8.73 0.86
N LEU A 23 3.07 9.50 -0.07
CA LEU A 23 2.70 8.98 -1.37
C LEU A 23 3.96 8.87 -2.24
N SER A 24 4.32 7.64 -2.61
CA SER A 24 5.38 7.46 -3.60
C SER A 24 4.84 7.60 -5.02
N THR A 25 5.47 8.47 -5.82
CA THR A 25 5.22 8.57 -7.26
C THR A 25 6.07 7.62 -8.09
N ASP A 26 6.97 6.85 -7.44
CA ASP A 26 7.84 5.86 -8.08
C ASP A 26 7.93 4.60 -7.20
N ALA A 27 7.48 3.45 -7.71
CA ALA A 27 7.58 2.19 -6.99
C ALA A 27 8.99 1.55 -7.08
N GLY A 28 9.94 2.24 -7.72
CA GLY A 28 11.33 1.83 -7.90
C GLY A 28 11.50 0.94 -9.12
N GLN A 29 12.46 1.27 -10.00
CA GLN A 29 12.69 0.66 -11.32
C GLN A 29 13.15 -0.82 -11.33
N PHE A 30 12.88 -1.56 -10.25
CA PHE A 30 13.32 -2.93 -10.09
C PHE A 30 12.11 -3.87 -10.03
N VAL A 31 12.16 -4.90 -9.19
CA VAL A 31 11.11 -5.93 -9.13
C VAL A 31 9.76 -5.36 -8.68
N CYS A 32 9.76 -4.34 -7.82
CA CYS A 32 8.55 -3.69 -7.30
C CYS A 32 7.70 -3.06 -8.42
N GLU A 33 8.29 -2.18 -9.25
CA GLU A 33 7.58 -1.57 -10.37
C GLU A 33 7.10 -2.62 -11.37
N ARG A 34 7.93 -3.64 -11.69
CA ARG A 34 7.53 -4.71 -12.61
C ARG A 34 6.31 -5.46 -12.09
N LEU A 35 6.29 -5.83 -10.80
CA LEU A 35 5.17 -6.54 -10.20
C LEU A 35 3.93 -5.65 -10.14
N TYR A 36 4.08 -4.39 -9.75
CA TYR A 36 2.97 -3.44 -9.65
C TYR A 36 2.32 -3.20 -11.02
N ARG A 37 3.13 -2.94 -12.06
CA ARG A 37 2.65 -2.80 -13.45
C ARG A 37 1.91 -4.02 -13.93
N HIS A 38 2.49 -5.21 -13.72
CA HIS A 38 1.88 -6.47 -14.10
C HIS A 38 0.53 -6.73 -13.40
N LEU A 39 0.40 -6.34 -12.13
CA LEU A 39 -0.87 -6.41 -11.40
C LEU A 39 -1.90 -5.42 -11.96
N LEU A 40 -1.50 -4.18 -12.23
CA LEU A 40 -2.39 -3.16 -12.80
C LEU A 40 -2.93 -3.57 -14.17
N GLU A 41 -2.09 -4.13 -15.05
CA GLU A 41 -2.52 -4.62 -16.37
C GLU A 41 -3.57 -5.73 -16.26
N ARG A 42 -3.45 -6.61 -15.26
CA ARG A 42 -4.39 -7.72 -15.05
C ARG A 42 -5.66 -7.34 -14.32
N THR A 43 -5.67 -6.19 -13.65
CA THR A 43 -6.80 -5.72 -12.85
C THR A 43 -7.55 -4.57 -13.49
N GLN A 44 -7.27 -4.29 -14.77
CA GLN A 44 -7.90 -3.19 -15.50
C GLN A 44 -9.45 -3.26 -15.51
N ASP A 45 -10.02 -4.48 -15.49
CA ASP A 45 -11.46 -4.75 -15.35
C ASP A 45 -11.77 -5.59 -14.08
N GLY A 46 -10.83 -5.64 -13.14
CA GLY A 46 -10.85 -6.52 -11.97
C GLY A 46 -10.79 -5.76 -10.63
N PRO A 47 -10.59 -6.48 -9.52
CA PRO A 47 -10.43 -5.86 -8.20
C PRO A 47 -9.24 -4.88 -8.17
N PRO A 48 -9.31 -3.78 -7.42
CA PRO A 48 -8.23 -2.81 -7.34
C PRO A 48 -6.91 -3.45 -6.88
N ALA A 49 -5.81 -3.03 -7.49
CA ALA A 49 -4.45 -3.39 -7.08
C ALA A 49 -3.70 -2.20 -6.47
N LEU A 50 -2.89 -2.47 -5.44
CA LEU A 50 -2.04 -1.51 -4.75
C LEU A 50 -0.65 -2.13 -4.51
N PHE A 51 0.37 -1.28 -4.43
CA PHE A 51 1.67 -1.64 -3.90
C PHE A 51 1.99 -0.76 -2.69
N LEU A 52 2.48 -1.38 -1.61
CA LEU A 52 2.82 -0.69 -0.35
C LEU A 52 4.28 -0.97 0.00
N HIS A 53 5.10 0.06 0.08
CA HIS A 53 6.41 -0.04 0.69
C HIS A 53 6.28 0.02 2.21
N VAL A 54 6.99 -0.86 2.91
CA VAL A 54 7.15 -0.81 4.36
C VAL A 54 8.59 -0.42 4.69
N PRO A 55 8.83 0.21 5.86
CA PRO A 55 10.18 0.59 6.25
C PRO A 55 11.13 -0.62 6.39
N PRO A 56 12.45 -0.42 6.27
CA PRO A 56 13.44 -1.43 6.61
C PRO A 56 13.32 -1.92 8.06
N LEU A 57 13.82 -3.11 8.36
CA LEU A 57 13.70 -3.71 9.70
C LEU A 57 14.49 -2.94 10.77
N GLU A 58 15.52 -2.20 10.37
CA GLU A 58 16.28 -1.31 11.25
C GLU A 58 15.47 -0.09 11.70
N VAL A 59 14.39 0.24 10.99
CA VAL A 59 13.49 1.37 11.28
C VAL A 59 12.24 0.90 12.02
N MET A 60 11.69 -0.26 11.66
CA MET A 60 10.46 -0.78 12.25
C MET A 60 10.49 -2.31 12.36
N GLU A 61 10.26 -2.82 13.57
CA GLU A 61 10.21 -4.26 13.85
C GLU A 61 9.12 -4.98 13.04
N PRO A 62 9.36 -6.21 12.54
CA PRO A 62 8.41 -6.94 11.69
C PRO A 62 7.00 -7.08 12.30
N VAL A 63 6.91 -7.28 13.61
CA VAL A 63 5.62 -7.44 14.32
C VAL A 63 4.80 -6.14 14.26
N ALA A 64 5.45 -4.99 14.39
CA ALA A 64 4.79 -3.69 14.26
C ALA A 64 4.35 -3.44 12.81
N GLN A 65 5.21 -3.77 11.84
CA GLN A 65 4.85 -3.69 10.42
C GLN A 65 3.61 -4.52 10.10
N ALA A 66 3.59 -5.79 10.54
CA ALA A 66 2.47 -6.70 10.29
C ALA A 66 1.17 -6.22 10.95
N ALA A 67 1.24 -5.66 12.16
CA ALA A 67 0.08 -5.10 12.86
C ALA A 67 -0.53 -3.92 12.07
N ILE A 68 0.32 -2.99 11.61
CA ILE A 68 -0.10 -1.83 10.81
C ILE A 68 -0.69 -2.28 9.47
N VAL A 69 -0.01 -3.17 8.74
CA VAL A 69 -0.48 -3.68 7.45
C VAL A 69 -1.82 -4.41 7.61
N GLY A 70 -1.97 -5.22 8.65
CA GLY A 70 -3.22 -5.91 8.94
C GLY A 70 -4.38 -4.94 9.21
N ALA A 71 -4.16 -3.94 10.07
CA ALA A 71 -5.15 -2.91 10.37
C ALA A 71 -5.49 -2.08 9.12
N PHE A 72 -4.50 -1.73 8.30
CA PHE A 72 -4.68 -1.01 7.04
C PHE A 72 -5.58 -1.79 6.07
N VAL A 73 -5.31 -3.08 5.85
CA VAL A 73 -6.13 -3.91 4.95
C VAL A 73 -7.57 -4.00 5.44
N GLN A 74 -7.79 -4.16 6.75
CA GLN A 74 -9.13 -4.18 7.33
C GLN A 74 -9.89 -2.87 7.06
N GLN A 75 -9.23 -1.73 7.23
CA GLN A 75 -9.85 -0.43 6.97
C GLN A 75 -10.12 -0.18 5.49
N LEU A 76 -9.18 -0.54 4.62
CA LEU A 76 -9.34 -0.39 3.18
C LEU A 76 -10.54 -1.20 2.68
N VAL A 77 -10.63 -2.48 3.07
CA VAL A 77 -11.77 -3.34 2.69
C VAL A 77 -13.10 -2.81 3.23
N ALA A 78 -13.13 -2.22 4.42
CA ALA A 78 -14.35 -1.64 4.98
C ALA A 78 -14.80 -0.33 4.30
N THR A 79 -13.93 0.31 3.52
CA THR A 79 -14.17 1.61 2.87
C THR A 79 -14.49 1.48 1.37
N LEU A 80 -14.21 0.31 0.77
CA LEU A 80 -14.54 -0.03 -0.62
C LEU A 80 -15.96 -0.59 -0.74
#